data_AF-A0A556VAM3-F1
#
_entry.id   AF-A0A556VAM3-F1
#
_cell.length_a   1.000
_cell.length_b   1.000
_cell.length_c   1.000
_cell.angle_alpha   90.00
_cell.angle_beta   90.00
_cell.angle_gamma   90.00
#
_symmetry.space_group_name_H-M   'P 1'
#
loop_
_entity.id
_entity.type
_entity.pdbx_description
1 polymer ?
#
loop_
_entity_poly.entity_id
_entity_poly.type
_entity_poly.pdbx_seq_one_letter_code
_entity_poly.pdbx_strand_id
1 'polypeptide(L)'
;MQVVRLRMMVWWQLIFLALVQFPEPTKGQIPGPRRLRFKVMGPDKLHVLWKEPKGEYDGYRFIYSSVPDGERTELRIKKGQSRAIINDFNPMKEYTVKVIAVSGSQQSRALEGSFAAQAQEFDEEEESQPQTIKEMPTEDSFILSEAHGKRRRLSDDSYVTHIILWVMMKGTEV
;
A
#
# COMPACT_ATOMS: atom_id res chain seq x y z
N MET A 1 -36.89 41.04 19.85
CA MET A 1 -36.54 40.35 18.58
C MET A 1 -35.21 40.91 18.04
N GLN A 2 -34.06 40.55 18.65
CA GLN A 2 -32.72 41.06 18.26
C GLN A 2 -31.67 39.94 18.21
N VAL A 3 -32.05 38.67 18.38
CA VAL A 3 -31.10 37.56 18.56
C VAL A 3 -30.80 36.78 17.27
N VAL A 4 -31.55 37.05 16.19
CA VAL A 4 -31.45 36.27 14.93
C VAL A 4 -30.46 36.88 13.93
N ARG A 5 -30.14 38.18 14.03
CA ARG A 5 -29.24 38.85 13.07
C ARG A 5 -27.75 38.67 13.34
N LEU A 6 -27.36 38.32 14.56
CA LEU A 6 -25.93 38.21 14.94
C LEU A 6 -25.33 36.83 14.62
N ARG A 7 -26.17 35.79 14.54
CA ARG A 7 -25.74 34.39 14.37
C ARG A 7 -25.37 34.04 12.92
N MET A 8 -25.97 34.73 11.95
CA MET A 8 -25.73 34.52 10.52
C MET A 8 -24.39 35.11 10.08
N MET A 9 -23.93 36.19 10.73
CA MET A 9 -22.70 36.91 10.38
C MET A 9 -21.45 36.20 10.89
N VAL A 10 -21.51 35.53 12.04
CA VAL A 10 -20.40 34.70 12.57
C VAL A 10 -20.27 33.40 11.77
N TRP A 11 -21.40 32.77 11.41
CA TRP A 11 -21.37 31.63 10.49
C TRP A 11 -20.90 32.05 9.10
N TRP A 12 -21.25 33.24 8.62
CA TRP A 12 -20.71 33.77 7.38
C TRP A 12 -19.22 34.03 7.47
N GLN A 13 -18.71 34.58 8.56
CA GLN A 13 -17.27 34.77 8.76
C GLN A 13 -16.54 33.42 8.83
N LEU A 14 -17.13 32.40 9.46
CA LEU A 14 -16.55 31.05 9.49
C LEU A 14 -16.65 30.34 8.13
N ILE A 15 -17.72 30.55 7.36
CA ILE A 15 -17.90 30.01 6.00
C ILE A 15 -16.99 30.74 5.00
N PHE A 16 -16.84 32.05 5.15
CA PHE A 16 -15.97 32.91 4.33
C PHE A 16 -14.49 32.64 4.65
N LEU A 17 -14.14 32.42 5.92
CA LEU A 17 -12.81 31.94 6.32
C LEU A 17 -12.55 30.50 5.85
N ALA A 18 -13.57 29.62 5.91
CA ALA A 18 -13.47 28.27 5.38
C ALA A 18 -13.35 28.25 3.85
N LEU A 19 -13.97 29.20 3.15
CA LEU A 19 -13.85 29.37 1.69
C LEU A 19 -12.45 29.80 1.25
N VAL A 20 -11.68 30.46 2.11
CA VAL A 20 -10.27 30.81 1.83
C VAL A 20 -9.32 29.63 2.09
N GLN A 21 -9.72 28.67 2.92
CA GLN A 21 -8.92 27.48 3.28
C GLN A 21 -9.23 26.23 2.45
N PHE A 22 -10.31 26.23 1.67
CA PHE A 22 -10.61 25.12 0.77
C PHE A 22 -9.74 25.23 -0.49
N PRO A 23 -8.81 24.30 -0.73
CA PRO A 23 -8.10 24.27 -2.00
C PRO A 23 -9.14 24.11 -3.11
N GLU A 24 -9.23 25.10 -3.98
CA GLU A 24 -10.21 25.10 -5.06
C GLU A 24 -10.06 23.82 -5.88
N PRO A 25 -11.17 23.11 -6.18
CA PRO A 25 -11.16 22.07 -7.19
C PRO A 25 -10.97 22.76 -8.55
N THR A 26 -9.72 22.99 -8.91
CA THR A 26 -9.35 23.57 -10.20
C THR A 26 -9.70 22.55 -11.28
N LYS A 27 -10.83 22.77 -11.96
CA LYS A 27 -11.17 22.06 -13.20
C LYS A 27 -10.04 22.35 -14.19
N GLY A 28 -9.23 21.33 -14.48
CA GLY A 28 -8.02 21.45 -15.31
C GLY A 28 -6.72 21.05 -14.61
N GLN A 29 -6.74 20.61 -13.35
CA GLN A 29 -5.51 20.18 -12.66
C GLN A 29 -5.02 18.81 -13.16
N ILE A 30 -3.72 18.70 -13.46
CA ILE A 30 -3.06 17.42 -13.74
C ILE A 30 -3.27 16.50 -12.53
N PRO A 31 -3.73 15.25 -12.73
CA PRO A 31 -3.81 14.30 -11.63
C PRO A 31 -2.45 14.08 -10.98
N GLY A 32 -2.43 14.03 -9.65
CA GLY A 32 -1.18 13.87 -8.89
C GLY A 32 -0.70 12.43 -8.80
N PRO A 33 0.62 12.23 -8.57
CA PRO A 33 1.14 10.91 -8.18
C PRO A 33 0.48 10.45 -6.87
N ARG A 34 0.47 9.14 -6.64
CA ARG A 34 -0.21 8.52 -5.48
C ARG A 34 0.71 7.51 -4.80
N ARG A 35 0.36 7.05 -3.59
CA ARG A 35 1.03 5.95 -2.87
C ARG A 35 2.56 6.09 -2.80
N LEU A 36 3.02 7.02 -1.97
CA LEU A 36 4.45 7.16 -1.69
C LEU A 36 4.91 5.97 -0.83
N ARG A 37 6.01 5.31 -1.22
CA ARG A 37 6.63 4.21 -0.47
C ARG A 37 8.12 4.48 -0.34
N PHE A 38 8.66 4.17 0.82
CA PHE A 38 10.08 4.34 1.13
C PHE A 38 10.72 2.96 1.32
N LYS A 39 11.90 2.77 0.76
CA LYS A 39 12.66 1.52 0.88
C LYS A 39 14.13 1.81 1.11
N VAL A 40 14.65 1.41 2.27
CA VAL A 40 16.09 1.49 2.56
C VAL A 40 16.79 0.40 1.75
N MET A 41 17.73 0.79 0.89
CA MET A 41 18.49 -0.12 0.03
C MET A 41 19.95 -0.31 0.49
N GLY A 42 20.38 0.48 1.47
CA GLY A 42 21.72 0.47 2.02
C GLY A 42 21.86 1.50 3.14
N PRO A 43 23.05 1.60 3.75
CA PRO A 43 23.29 2.54 4.85
C PRO A 43 23.17 4.01 4.42
N ASP A 44 23.40 4.30 3.14
CA ASP A 44 23.46 5.62 2.53
C ASP A 44 22.40 5.84 1.44
N LYS A 45 21.51 4.86 1.21
CA LYS A 45 20.57 4.88 0.08
C LYS A 45 19.13 4.66 0.49
N LEU A 46 18.29 5.64 0.15
CA LEU A 46 16.84 5.57 0.31
C LEU A 46 16.16 5.62 -1.06
N HIS A 47 15.43 4.55 -1.39
CA HIS A 47 14.55 4.52 -2.55
C HIS A 47 13.19 5.09 -2.17
N VAL A 48 12.70 5.99 -3.03
CA VAL A 48 11.36 6.53 -2.94
C VAL A 48 10.60 6.11 -4.17
N LEU A 49 9.47 5.44 -3.98
CA LEU A 49 8.62 4.94 -5.05
C LEU A 49 7.25 5.59 -4.94
N TRP A 50 6.62 5.82 -6.09
CA TRP A 50 5.24 6.29 -6.14
C TRP A 50 4.48 5.62 -7.27
N LYS A 51 3.15 5.68 -7.21
CA LYS A 51 2.24 5.28 -8.27
C LYS A 51 2.01 6.45 -9.22
N GLU A 52 2.15 6.16 -10.51
CA GLU A 52 1.91 7.08 -11.62
C GLU A 52 0.50 7.72 -11.57
N PRO A 53 0.39 9.03 -11.85
CA PRO A 53 -0.90 9.69 -12.04
C PRO A 53 -1.67 9.10 -13.22
N LYS A 54 -3.00 9.24 -13.21
CA LYS A 54 -3.82 8.91 -14.38
C LYS A 54 -3.83 10.12 -15.33
N GLY A 55 -3.73 9.91 -16.64
CA GLY A 55 -3.79 10.99 -17.63
C GLY A 55 -2.41 11.43 -18.13
N GLU A 56 -2.40 12.52 -18.91
CA GLU A 56 -1.19 13.00 -19.57
C GLU A 56 -0.35 13.93 -18.70
N TYR A 57 0.95 13.72 -18.75
CA TYR A 57 1.97 14.51 -18.06
C TYR A 57 3.35 14.27 -18.72
N ASP A 58 4.31 15.16 -18.49
CA ASP A 58 5.63 15.14 -19.15
C ASP A 58 6.72 14.54 -18.25
N GLY A 59 6.55 14.65 -16.94
CA GLY A 59 7.48 14.13 -15.95
C GLY A 59 7.14 14.55 -14.53
N TYR A 60 8.11 14.42 -13.64
CA TYR A 60 7.97 14.74 -12.23
C TYR A 60 9.01 15.74 -11.76
N ARG A 61 8.60 16.55 -10.80
CA ARG A 61 9.48 17.32 -9.93
C ARG A 61 9.52 16.60 -8.59
N PHE A 62 10.69 16.08 -8.25
CA PHE A 62 10.98 15.39 -7.00
C PHE A 62 11.77 16.34 -6.10
N ILE A 63 11.28 16.55 -4.90
CA ILE A 63 11.86 17.52 -3.96
C ILE A 63 12.04 16.80 -2.64
N TYR A 64 13.21 16.88 -2.04
CA TYR A 64 13.44 16.32 -0.71
C TYR A 64 14.20 17.29 0.18
N SER A 65 14.01 17.13 1.48
CA SER A 65 14.76 17.86 2.51
C SER A 65 14.97 17.01 3.74
N SER A 66 16.11 17.16 4.39
CA SER A 66 16.44 16.47 5.65
C SER A 66 16.45 17.41 6.85
N VAL A 67 15.96 16.96 8.00
CA VAL A 67 16.08 17.66 9.29
C VAL A 67 17.26 17.05 10.06
N PRO A 68 18.18 17.86 10.64
CA PRO A 68 18.12 19.31 10.88
C PRO A 68 18.70 20.21 9.78
N ASP A 69 19.39 19.67 8.77
CA ASP A 69 20.15 20.48 7.80
C ASP A 69 19.28 21.45 7.00
N GLY A 70 18.00 21.11 6.79
CA GLY A 70 17.02 21.94 6.08
C GLY A 70 17.29 22.12 4.59
N GLU A 71 18.36 21.52 4.06
CA GLU A 71 18.72 21.61 2.66
C GLU A 71 17.61 21.00 1.79
N ARG A 72 17.17 21.75 0.79
CA ARG A 72 16.12 21.33 -0.14
C ARG A 72 16.72 21.07 -1.51
N THR A 73 16.66 19.82 -1.94
CA THR A 73 17.14 19.40 -3.25
C THR A 73 15.95 19.17 -4.18
N GLU A 74 16.04 19.67 -5.41
CA GLU A 74 15.03 19.47 -6.46
C GLU A 74 15.63 18.71 -7.64
N LEU A 75 14.94 17.64 -8.06
CA LEU A 75 15.31 16.77 -9.17
C LEU A 75 14.16 16.71 -10.18
N ARG A 76 14.50 16.76 -11.47
CA ARG A 76 13.56 16.55 -12.57
C ARG A 76 13.66 15.10 -13.05
N ILE A 77 12.53 14.40 -13.02
CA ILE A 77 12.44 12.98 -13.38
C ILE A 77 11.57 12.84 -14.62
N LYS A 78 12.01 12.03 -15.58
CA LYS A 78 11.29 11.81 -16.84
C LYS A 78 10.01 11.01 -16.63
N LYS A 79 9.04 11.14 -17.55
CA LYS A 79 7.87 10.25 -17.63
C LYS A 79 8.30 8.78 -17.63
N GLY A 80 7.51 7.91 -17.00
CA GLY A 80 7.79 6.47 -16.90
C GLY A 80 8.78 6.05 -15.80
N GLN A 81 9.46 7.02 -15.15
CA GLN A 81 10.28 6.75 -13.98
C GLN A 81 9.54 7.17 -12.70
N SER A 82 8.76 6.26 -12.12
CA SER A 82 8.03 6.51 -10.86
C SER A 82 8.84 6.15 -9.61
N ARG A 83 10.15 6.41 -9.65
CA ARG A 83 11.09 6.15 -8.55
C ARG A 83 12.24 7.16 -8.54
N ALA A 84 12.74 7.46 -7.35
CA ALA A 84 13.91 8.28 -7.10
C ALA A 84 14.82 7.62 -6.05
N ILE A 85 16.09 7.99 -6.04
CA ILE A 85 17.10 7.51 -5.09
C ILE A 85 17.74 8.73 -4.44
N ILE A 86 17.74 8.75 -3.11
CA ILE A 86 18.52 9.68 -2.29
C ILE A 86 19.81 8.94 -1.94
N ASN A 87 20.98 9.46 -2.37
CA ASN A 87 22.28 8.77 -2.29
C ASN A 87 23.10 9.11 -1.02
N ASP A 88 22.63 10.10 -0.28
CA ASP A 88 23.22 10.71 0.91
C ASP A 88 22.26 10.54 2.10
N PHE A 89 21.57 9.39 2.11
CA PHE A 89 20.61 9.05 3.15
C PHE A 89 21.33 8.79 4.49
N ASN A 90 20.80 9.34 5.57
CA ASN A 90 21.29 9.12 6.92
C ASN A 90 20.14 8.59 7.80
N PRO A 91 20.25 7.38 8.39
CA PRO A 91 19.20 6.79 9.22
C PRO A 91 18.80 7.61 10.46
N MET A 92 19.65 8.53 10.92
CA MET A 92 19.38 9.40 12.08
C MET A 92 18.65 10.70 11.72
N LYS A 93 18.39 10.95 10.43
CA LYS A 93 17.70 12.15 9.95
C LYS A 93 16.27 11.80 9.51
N GLU A 94 15.37 12.78 9.65
CA GLU A 94 14.05 12.71 9.05
C GLU A 94 14.08 13.36 7.66
N TYR A 95 13.52 12.67 6.67
CA TYR A 95 13.43 13.12 5.29
C TYR A 95 12.00 13.42 4.92
N THR A 96 11.73 14.63 4.43
CA THR A 96 10.45 15.00 3.82
C THR A 96 10.60 15.01 2.32
N VAL A 97 9.71 14.29 1.63
CA VAL A 97 9.72 14.18 0.17
C VAL A 97 8.41 14.68 -0.41
N LYS A 98 8.50 15.45 -1.50
CA LYS A 98 7.39 15.91 -2.31
C LYS A 98 7.57 15.49 -3.76
N VAL A 99 6.55 14.90 -4.35
CA VAL A 99 6.51 14.49 -5.75
C VAL A 99 5.36 15.21 -6.45
N ILE A 100 5.67 15.94 -7.52
CA ILE A 100 4.70 16.74 -8.28
C ILE A 100 4.77 16.31 -9.74
N ALA A 101 3.64 15.95 -10.35
CA ALA A 101 3.57 15.72 -11.79
C ALA A 101 3.50 17.05 -12.53
N VAL A 102 4.22 17.17 -13.64
CA VAL A 102 4.35 18.39 -14.43
C VAL A 102 3.96 18.12 -15.88
N SER A 103 3.22 19.05 -16.49
CA SER A 103 2.94 19.07 -17.94
C SER A 103 2.98 20.50 -18.43
N GLY A 104 3.97 20.85 -19.25
CA GLY A 104 4.25 22.23 -19.66
C GLY A 104 4.34 23.19 -18.47
N SER A 105 3.40 24.14 -18.38
CA SER A 105 3.28 25.11 -17.29
C SER A 105 2.38 24.66 -16.13
N GLN A 106 1.66 23.54 -16.28
CA GLN A 106 0.74 23.03 -15.27
C GLN A 106 1.43 22.05 -14.31
N GLN A 107 0.94 21.99 -13.08
CA GLN A 107 1.44 21.11 -12.04
C GLN A 107 0.28 20.44 -11.29
N SER A 108 0.50 19.20 -10.85
CA SER A 108 -0.44 18.50 -9.98
C SER A 108 -0.35 18.98 -8.53
N ARG A 109 -1.30 18.54 -7.70
CA ARG A 109 -1.09 18.54 -6.25
C ARG A 109 0.16 17.73 -5.89
N ALA A 110 0.93 18.20 -4.91
CA ALA A 110 2.08 17.48 -4.40
C ALA A 110 1.66 16.23 -3.61
N LEU A 111 2.27 15.10 -3.93
CA LEU A 111 2.29 13.93 -3.06
C LEU A 111 3.44 14.11 -2.07
N GLU A 112 3.12 14.21 -0.79
CA GLU A 112 4.09 14.47 0.28
C GLU A 112 4.12 13.31 1.28
N GLY A 113 5.29 13.01 1.81
CA GLY A 113 5.46 12.10 2.94
C GLY A 113 6.80 12.30 3.62
N SER A 114 6.85 11.99 4.92
CA SER A 114 8.08 11.98 5.71
C SER A 114 8.51 10.55 6.01
N PHE A 115 9.81 10.37 6.20
CA PHE A 115 10.43 9.09 6.51
C PHE A 115 11.57 9.30 7.49
N ALA A 116 11.54 8.55 8.59
CA ALA A 116 12.63 8.46 9.55
C ALA A 116 12.89 6.97 9.85
N ALA A 117 14.11 6.49 9.59
CA ALA A 117 14.42 5.07 9.75
C ALA A 117 14.29 4.58 11.20
N GLN A 118 14.51 5.46 12.19
CA GLN A 118 14.33 5.13 13.60
C GLN A 118 12.85 5.03 14.02
N ALA A 119 11.95 5.69 13.29
CA ALA A 119 10.53 5.71 13.59
C ALA A 119 9.76 4.59 12.88
N GLN A 120 10.39 3.94 11.90
CA GLN A 120 9.75 2.88 11.13
C GLN A 120 10.03 1.53 11.80
N GLU A 121 9.11 1.09 12.66
CA GLU A 121 8.88 -0.34 12.83
C GLU A 121 8.54 -0.90 11.44
N PHE A 122 9.21 -1.98 11.05
CA PHE A 122 9.13 -2.56 9.71
C PHE A 122 7.67 -2.82 9.30
N ASP A 123 7.11 -1.95 8.46
CA ASP A 123 5.92 -2.25 7.68
C ASP A 123 6.31 -3.28 6.62
N GLU A 124 6.39 -4.55 7.02
CA GLU A 124 6.33 -5.69 6.12
C GLU A 124 4.94 -5.70 5.48
N GLU A 125 4.77 -4.94 4.39
CA GLU A 125 3.67 -5.13 3.46
C GLU A 125 3.84 -6.51 2.79
N GLU A 126 3.25 -7.50 3.44
CA GLU A 126 2.83 -8.81 2.99
C GLU A 126 2.58 -8.87 1.46
N GLU A 127 3.55 -9.35 0.71
CA GLU A 127 3.32 -9.88 -0.64
C GLU A 127 2.74 -11.29 -0.50
N SER A 128 1.46 -11.35 -0.16
CA SER A 128 0.65 -12.54 -0.31
C SER A 128 0.39 -12.79 -1.81
N GLN A 129 1.30 -13.52 -2.46
CA GLN A 129 1.00 -14.27 -3.67
C GLN A 129 1.43 -15.73 -3.49
N PRO A 130 0.50 -16.70 -3.53
CA PRO A 130 0.90 -18.08 -3.62
C PRO A 130 1.35 -18.39 -5.06
N GLN A 131 2.33 -19.30 -5.16
CA GLN A 131 2.71 -20.12 -6.33
C GLN A 131 3.91 -19.62 -7.18
N THR A 132 5.04 -20.32 -7.04
CA THR A 132 5.53 -21.30 -8.05
C THR A 132 6.92 -21.78 -7.63
N ILE A 133 7.03 -22.84 -6.83
CA ILE A 133 8.26 -23.64 -6.80
C ILE A 133 8.20 -24.52 -8.03
N LYS A 134 9.09 -24.25 -8.99
CA LYS A 134 9.35 -25.12 -10.13
C LYS A 134 10.09 -26.35 -9.59
N GLU A 135 9.37 -27.40 -9.22
CA GLU A 135 9.98 -28.72 -9.04
C GLU A 135 9.68 -29.56 -10.27
N MET A 136 10.70 -29.69 -11.12
CA MET A 136 10.76 -30.75 -12.12
C MET A 136 10.92 -32.08 -11.37
N PRO A 137 10.10 -33.11 -11.65
CA PRO A 137 10.38 -34.45 -11.17
C PRO A 137 11.37 -35.08 -12.14
N THR A 138 12.64 -35.16 -11.75
CA THR A 138 13.59 -36.07 -12.41
C THR A 138 14.21 -36.96 -11.35
N GLU A 139 13.73 -38.21 -11.37
CA GLU A 139 14.43 -39.48 -11.10
C GLU A 139 15.18 -39.57 -9.77
N ASP A 140 14.75 -40.38 -8.80
CA ASP A 140 15.23 -41.76 -8.68
C ASP A 140 14.38 -42.60 -7.72
N SER A 141 13.12 -42.88 -8.05
CA SER A 141 12.38 -43.98 -7.39
C SER A 141 11.39 -44.68 -8.32
N PHE A 142 11.83 -44.93 -9.55
CA PHE A 142 11.27 -46.01 -10.35
C PHE A 142 12.01 -47.31 -9.99
N ILE A 143 11.26 -48.21 -9.35
CA ILE A 143 11.50 -49.66 -9.15
C ILE A 143 12.33 -50.09 -7.93
N LEU A 144 11.61 -50.54 -6.90
CA LEU A 144 11.77 -51.90 -6.41
C LEU A 144 10.38 -52.54 -6.32
N SER A 145 10.00 -53.20 -7.41
CA SER A 145 8.94 -54.20 -7.42
C SER A 145 9.49 -55.47 -6.75
N GLU A 146 8.94 -55.87 -5.61
CA GLU A 146 8.96 -57.28 -5.21
C GLU A 146 7.70 -57.60 -4.39
N ALA A 147 6.93 -58.53 -4.94
CA ALA A 147 5.68 -59.02 -4.40
C ALA A 147 5.92 -60.08 -3.33
N HIS A 148 5.18 -60.03 -2.22
CA HIS A 148 4.72 -61.24 -1.52
C HIS A 148 3.69 -60.84 -0.44
N GLY A 149 2.52 -61.51 -0.38
CA GLY A 149 1.69 -61.45 0.83
C GLY A 149 0.17 -61.39 0.70
N LYS A 150 -0.40 -62.28 -0.12
CA LYS A 150 -1.83 -62.68 -0.10
C LYS A 150 -2.42 -62.84 1.33
N ARG A 151 -3.53 -62.14 1.65
CA ARG A 151 -4.56 -62.66 2.57
C ARG A 151 -5.94 -61.97 2.43
N ARG A 152 -6.83 -62.71 1.75
CA ARG A 152 -8.29 -62.90 1.88
C ARG A 152 -9.22 -61.72 2.24
N ARG A 153 -10.24 -61.55 1.38
CA ARG A 153 -11.55 -60.94 1.70
C ARG A 153 -12.33 -61.79 2.71
N LEU A 154 -13.17 -61.18 3.57
CA LEU A 154 -14.66 -61.13 3.50
C LEU A 154 -15.29 -60.77 4.88
N SER A 155 -16.55 -60.31 4.83
CA SER A 155 -17.54 -59.96 5.89
C SER A 155 -17.46 -58.54 6.43
N ASP A 156 -18.31 -57.61 5.99
CA ASP A 156 -19.78 -57.47 6.08
C ASP A 156 -20.21 -56.70 7.32
N ASP A 157 -21.16 -55.78 7.07
CA ASP A 157 -22.13 -55.25 7.99
C ASP A 157 -21.63 -54.38 9.16
N SER A 158 -22.34 -53.34 9.58
CA SER A 158 -23.57 -52.74 9.08
C SER A 158 -23.78 -51.43 9.84
N TYR A 159 -24.71 -50.65 9.33
CA TYR A 159 -25.42 -49.59 10.03
C TYR A 159 -24.59 -48.36 10.42
N VAL A 160 -24.83 -47.21 9.78
CA VAL A 160 -26.02 -46.37 10.07
C VAL A 160 -25.96 -45.73 11.48
N THR A 161 -24.93 -45.97 12.30
CA THR A 161 -24.79 -45.37 13.64
C THR A 161 -24.57 -43.86 13.64
N HIS A 162 -24.13 -43.24 12.54
CA HIS A 162 -24.03 -41.77 12.50
C HIS A 162 -25.39 -41.05 12.43
N ILE A 163 -26.50 -41.76 12.18
CA ILE A 163 -27.86 -41.19 12.31
C ILE A 163 -28.18 -40.84 13.77
N ILE A 164 -27.60 -41.55 14.74
CA ILE A 164 -27.86 -41.32 16.17
C ILE A 164 -27.30 -39.97 16.64
N LEU A 165 -26.21 -39.47 16.04
CA LEU A 165 -25.65 -38.18 16.42
C LEU A 165 -26.44 -36.98 15.88
N TRP A 166 -27.26 -37.18 14.83
CA TRP A 166 -28.05 -36.11 14.21
C TRP A 166 -29.35 -35.80 14.98
N VAL A 167 -29.87 -36.76 15.76
CA VAL A 167 -31.15 -36.64 16.48
C VAL A 167 -31.01 -35.89 17.82
N MET A 168 -29.82 -35.82 18.42
CA MET A 168 -29.64 -35.25 19.78
C MET A 168 -29.43 -33.73 19.84
N MET A 169 -29.44 -33.01 18.72
CA MET A 169 -29.13 -31.56 18.71
C MET A 169 -30.22 -30.65 18.11
N LYS A 170 -31.41 -31.18 17.82
CA LYS A 170 -32.54 -30.37 17.33
C LYS A 170 -33.77 -30.53 18.22
N GLY A 171 -33.91 -29.58 19.16
CA GLY A 171 -35.21 -29.05 19.57
C GLY A 171 -35.71 -29.51 20.93
N THR A 172 -35.70 -28.59 21.90
CA THR A 172 -36.87 -28.38 22.76
C THR A 172 -36.86 -26.92 23.23
N GLU A 173 -37.80 -26.14 22.70
CA GLU A 173 -38.25 -24.87 23.27
C GLU A 173 -38.96 -25.13 24.60
N VAL A 174 -38.68 -24.29 25.61
CA VAL A 174 -39.68 -23.53 26.37
C VAL A 174 -39.04 -22.25 26.90
#